data_AF-A0A382NIY0-F1
#
_entry.id   AF-A0A382NIY0-F1
#
_cell.length_a   1.000
_cell.length_b   1.000
_cell.length_c   1.000
_cell.angle_alpha   90.00
_cell.angle_beta   90.00
_cell.angle_gamma   90.00
#
_symmetry.space_group_name_H-M   'P 1'
#
loop_
_entity.id
_entity.type
_entity.pdbx_description
1 polymer ?
#
loop_
_entity_poly.entity_id
_entity_poly.type
_entity_poly.pdbx_seq_one_letter_code
_entity_poly.pdbx_strand_id
1 'polypeptide(L)'
;MTDVDPDKKTQMTLAAAKVMPRGAVCFSGGKDSAAMLIRMLELGTYPIDAIFFADTEKEFPDLYAYIKQVEEYIQKRFDPNLRVQFTKSKKSWDDWFYGAVVRGANEGKIRGAPLRAYPCWWAREAKVYPLQRATKDFDRVFIGIAADESHRVTTQTDKNSLKNEYPLVDWGWSEQDCFDYLDKLGLMNELYVNFTRLGCFHCIKQPASSWWSLYQGYPDLWEEAKRWDEESVRVTTFMENGDPSPSGKHGLRSAEPGTDGWLLSEMEERFKEGWIPEGRTKFDCDSCDAVRFVAQGQMSVEDFVDSDDNAHERMGLIDKETPAC
;
A
#
# COMPACT_ATOMS: atom_id res chain seq x y z
N MET A 1 -44.68 19.36 53.02
CA MET A 1 -44.91 19.07 51.59
C MET A 1 -44.18 20.14 50.81
N THR A 2 -42.94 19.86 50.42
CA THR A 2 -42.14 20.74 49.58
C THR A 2 -42.32 20.27 48.15
N ASP A 3 -43.02 21.08 47.36
CA ASP A 3 -43.18 20.89 45.91
C ASP A 3 -41.81 20.79 45.25
N VAL A 4 -41.52 19.61 44.71
CA VAL A 4 -40.37 19.39 43.83
C VAL A 4 -40.82 19.78 42.44
N ASP A 5 -40.32 20.93 42.00
CA ASP A 5 -40.46 21.47 40.64
C ASP A 5 -40.25 20.37 39.56
N PRO A 6 -41.27 20.05 38.75
CA PRO A 6 -41.18 19.03 37.69
C PRO A 6 -40.14 19.39 36.61
N ASP A 7 -39.77 20.67 36.44
CA ASP A 7 -38.77 21.08 35.45
C ASP A 7 -37.33 20.76 35.88
N LYS A 8 -37.07 20.59 37.18
CA LYS A 8 -35.76 20.08 37.65
C LYS A 8 -35.56 18.60 37.37
N LYS A 9 -36.64 17.82 37.24
CA LYS A 9 -36.56 16.41 36.81
C LYS A 9 -36.29 16.31 35.31
N THR A 10 -36.81 17.24 34.51
CA THR A 10 -36.59 17.29 33.05
C THR A 10 -35.19 17.83 32.70
N GLN A 11 -34.61 18.72 33.52
CA GLN A 11 -33.23 19.18 33.34
C GLN A 11 -32.16 18.20 33.86
N MET A 12 -32.55 17.14 34.58
CA MET A 12 -31.63 16.08 35.02
C MET A 12 -31.61 14.84 34.10
N THR A 13 -32.44 14.79 33.05
CA THR A 13 -32.48 13.67 32.06
C THR A 13 -31.93 14.01 30.68
N LEU A 14 -31.34 15.18 30.49
CA LEU A 14 -30.30 15.39 29.47
C LEU A 14 -28.93 15.12 30.09
N ALA A 15 -28.80 13.94 30.71
CA ALA A 15 -27.49 13.33 30.87
C ALA A 15 -26.90 13.27 29.46
N ALA A 16 -25.78 13.98 29.25
CA ALA A 16 -25.04 13.96 28.00
C ALA A 16 -25.00 12.52 27.49
N ALA A 17 -25.75 12.24 26.41
CA ALA A 17 -25.55 11.01 25.67
C ALA A 17 -24.06 11.01 25.35
N LYS A 18 -23.31 10.11 26.00
CA LYS A 18 -21.85 10.06 25.87
C LYS A 18 -21.62 9.88 24.37
N VAL A 19 -21.22 10.96 23.69
CA VAL A 19 -21.02 10.93 22.24
C VAL A 19 -20.04 9.80 22.02
N MET A 20 -20.47 8.75 21.31
CA MET A 20 -19.61 7.61 21.08
C MET A 20 -18.39 8.13 20.29
N PRO A 21 -17.17 7.75 20.70
CA PRO A 21 -15.97 8.23 20.02
C PRO A 21 -16.04 7.80 18.57
N ARG A 22 -15.77 8.71 17.64
CA ARG A 22 -15.79 8.43 16.20
C ARG A 22 -14.47 7.82 15.78
N GLY A 23 -14.51 6.73 15.03
CA GLY A 23 -13.31 6.04 14.57
C GLY A 23 -13.16 5.99 13.06
N ALA A 24 -11.91 6.10 12.61
CA ALA A 24 -11.53 5.98 11.21
C ALA A 24 -10.54 4.83 11.02
N VAL A 25 -10.73 4.03 9.98
CA VAL A 25 -9.81 2.97 9.59
C VAL A 25 -8.92 3.45 8.44
N CYS A 26 -7.61 3.34 8.61
CA CYS A 26 -6.64 3.53 7.52
C CYS A 26 -6.47 2.18 6.78
N PHE A 27 -7.20 2.02 5.68
CA PHE A 27 -7.20 0.83 4.85
C PHE A 27 -6.22 0.98 3.69
N SER A 28 -5.27 0.05 3.53
CA SER A 28 -4.26 0.11 2.45
C SER A 28 -4.52 -0.84 1.29
N GLY A 29 -5.53 -1.71 1.40
CA GLY A 29 -5.74 -2.82 0.47
C GLY A 29 -4.72 -3.96 0.61
N GLY A 30 -3.81 -3.87 1.59
CA GLY A 30 -2.96 -4.98 1.98
C GLY A 30 -3.64 -5.90 3.00
N LYS A 31 -3.13 -7.14 3.11
CA LYS A 31 -3.70 -8.22 3.93
C LYS A 31 -3.96 -7.81 5.38
N ASP A 32 -3.01 -7.14 6.03
CA ASP A 32 -3.12 -6.81 7.45
C ASP A 32 -4.26 -5.80 7.68
N SER A 33 -4.33 -4.76 6.84
CA SER A 33 -5.39 -3.75 6.94
C SER A 33 -6.78 -4.29 6.58
N ALA A 34 -6.88 -5.22 5.63
CA ALA A 34 -8.13 -5.85 5.25
C ALA A 34 -8.64 -6.79 6.36
N ALA A 35 -7.76 -7.66 6.87
CA ALA A 35 -8.06 -8.57 7.96
C ALA A 35 -8.52 -7.80 9.21
N MET A 36 -7.78 -6.76 9.59
CA MET A 36 -8.13 -5.87 10.69
C MET A 36 -9.53 -5.28 10.53
N LEU A 37 -9.80 -4.65 9.37
CA LEU A 37 -11.08 -3.99 9.11
C LEU A 37 -12.26 -4.96 9.19
N ILE A 38 -12.18 -6.09 8.50
CA ILE A 38 -13.26 -7.07 8.48
C ILE A 38 -13.48 -7.65 9.88
N ARG A 39 -12.39 -7.97 10.59
CA ARG A 39 -12.50 -8.53 11.94
C ARG A 39 -13.08 -7.52 12.93
N MET A 40 -12.73 -6.24 12.83
CA MET A 40 -13.33 -5.20 13.68
C MET A 40 -14.84 -5.06 13.43
N LEU A 41 -15.29 -5.18 12.17
CA LEU A 41 -16.70 -5.16 11.80
C LEU A 41 -17.45 -6.38 12.36
N GLU A 42 -16.86 -7.57 12.28
CA GLU A 42 -17.42 -8.79 12.88
C GLU A 42 -17.58 -8.70 14.40
N LEU A 43 -16.61 -8.08 15.08
CA LEU A 43 -16.66 -7.91 16.53
C LEU A 43 -17.74 -6.91 16.97
N GLY A 44 -18.05 -5.91 16.13
CA GLY A 44 -19.13 -4.94 16.38
C GLY A 44 -18.91 -4.00 17.58
N THR A 45 -17.72 -4.03 18.20
CA THR A 45 -17.36 -3.21 19.37
C THR A 45 -16.55 -1.97 19.02
N TYR A 46 -16.05 -1.88 17.79
CA TYR A 46 -15.25 -0.75 17.33
C TYR A 46 -16.15 0.30 16.65
N PRO A 47 -15.96 1.60 16.96
CA PRO A 47 -16.66 2.66 16.26
C PRO A 47 -15.99 2.86 14.89
N ILE A 48 -16.58 2.33 13.82
CA ILE A 48 -16.07 2.51 12.45
C ILE A 48 -17.03 3.44 11.72
N ASP A 49 -16.69 4.72 11.68
CA ASP A 49 -17.47 5.77 11.03
C ASP A 49 -16.95 6.08 9.61
N ALA A 50 -15.69 5.77 9.33
CA ALA A 50 -15.08 5.99 8.02
C ALA A 50 -13.95 4.99 7.75
N ILE A 51 -13.79 4.65 6.46
CA ILE A 51 -12.66 3.91 5.95
C ILE A 51 -11.95 4.81 4.94
N PHE A 52 -10.64 5.03 5.12
CA PHE A 52 -9.84 5.84 4.22
C PHE A 52 -8.77 5.01 3.53
N PHE A 53 -8.73 5.11 2.21
CA PHE A 53 -7.61 4.66 1.38
C PHE A 53 -6.79 5.87 0.93
N ALA A 54 -5.47 5.76 1.03
CA ALA A 54 -4.56 6.79 0.56
C ALA A 54 -4.11 6.49 -0.86
N ASP A 55 -4.80 7.08 -1.81
CA ASP A 55 -4.59 6.89 -3.23
C ASP A 55 -3.34 7.66 -3.67
N THR A 56 -2.32 6.90 -4.08
CA THR A 56 -1.08 7.46 -4.63
C THR A 56 -1.13 7.71 -6.11
N GLU A 57 -2.23 7.36 -6.78
CA GLU A 57 -2.40 7.42 -8.23
C GLU A 57 -1.36 6.60 -9.00
N LYS A 58 -0.59 5.78 -8.27
CA LYS A 58 0.54 4.97 -8.73
C LYS A 58 0.52 3.56 -8.14
N GLU A 59 -0.67 3.10 -7.76
CA GLU A 59 -0.92 1.74 -7.30
C GLU A 59 -1.27 0.82 -8.48
N PHE A 60 -1.28 -0.50 -8.24
CA PHE A 60 -1.66 -1.49 -9.26
C PHE A 60 -3.17 -1.44 -9.56
N PRO A 61 -3.60 -1.64 -10.82
CA PRO A 61 -5.02 -1.80 -11.19
C PRO A 61 -5.75 -2.83 -10.31
N ASP A 62 -5.13 -3.98 -10.05
CA ASP A 62 -5.67 -5.06 -9.23
C ASP A 62 -5.87 -4.64 -7.78
N LEU A 63 -5.06 -3.70 -7.26
CA LEU A 63 -5.27 -3.17 -5.92
C LEU A 63 -6.58 -2.39 -5.84
N TYR A 64 -6.91 -1.61 -6.88
CA TYR A 64 -8.20 -0.91 -6.93
C TYR A 64 -9.38 -1.88 -7.08
N ALA A 65 -9.22 -2.93 -7.89
CA ALA A 65 -10.22 -3.99 -8.01
C ALA A 65 -10.45 -4.69 -6.67
N TYR A 66 -9.37 -5.04 -5.96
CA TYR A 66 -9.42 -5.64 -4.62
C TYR A 66 -10.12 -4.74 -3.60
N ILE A 67 -9.82 -3.43 -3.59
CA ILE A 67 -10.49 -2.47 -2.70
C ILE A 67 -12.01 -2.47 -2.94
N LYS A 68 -12.43 -2.51 -4.21
CA LYS A 68 -13.86 -2.60 -4.58
C LYS A 68 -14.49 -3.91 -4.12
N GLN A 69 -13.79 -5.04 -4.30
CA GLN A 69 -14.25 -6.35 -3.82
C GLN A 69 -14.45 -6.37 -2.28
N VAL A 70 -13.50 -5.84 -1.53
CA VAL A 70 -13.59 -5.72 -0.06
C VAL A 70 -14.74 -4.79 0.34
N GLU A 71 -14.91 -3.65 -0.35
CA GLU A 71 -16.02 -2.73 -0.12
C GLU A 71 -17.39 -3.42 -0.35
N GLU A 72 -17.56 -4.13 -1.46
CA GLU A 72 -18.79 -4.87 -1.79
C GLU A 72 -19.10 -5.95 -0.74
N TYR A 73 -18.06 -6.67 -0.31
CA TYR A 73 -18.17 -7.63 0.78
C TYR A 73 -18.67 -6.97 2.08
N ILE A 74 -18.08 -5.82 2.45
CA ILE A 74 -18.44 -5.07 3.65
C ILE A 74 -19.91 -4.63 3.58
N GLN A 75 -20.33 -4.11 2.43
CA GLN A 75 -21.70 -3.62 2.22
C GLN A 75 -22.73 -4.73 2.31
N LYS A 76 -22.41 -5.90 1.75
CA LYS A 76 -23.30 -7.05 1.75
C LYS A 76 -23.45 -7.68 3.13
N ARG A 77 -22.39 -7.68 3.96
CA ARG A 77 -22.38 -8.38 5.26
C ARG A 77 -22.63 -7.49 6.47
N PHE A 78 -22.25 -6.22 6.44
CA PHE A 78 -22.23 -5.38 7.65
C PHE A 78 -23.05 -4.10 7.50
N ASP A 79 -22.68 -3.21 6.58
CA ASP A 79 -23.37 -1.93 6.40
C ASP A 79 -23.41 -1.50 4.93
N PRO A 80 -24.60 -1.48 4.29
CA PRO A 80 -24.74 -1.14 2.87
C PRO A 80 -24.36 0.32 2.54
N ASN A 81 -24.14 1.18 3.54
CA ASN A 81 -23.72 2.58 3.35
C ASN A 81 -22.23 2.81 3.63
N LEU A 82 -21.52 1.83 4.19
CA LEU A 82 -20.10 1.98 4.47
C LEU A 82 -19.31 1.90 3.16
N ARG A 83 -18.44 2.90 2.92
CA ARG A 83 -17.67 3.09 1.69
C ARG A 83 -16.21 3.38 2.02
N VAL A 84 -15.31 2.93 1.16
CA VAL A 84 -13.90 3.29 1.17
C VAL A 84 -13.74 4.67 0.54
N GLN A 85 -13.30 5.64 1.33
CA GLN A 85 -13.08 7.01 0.89
C GLN A 85 -11.64 7.19 0.41
N PHE A 86 -11.48 7.65 -0.83
CA PHE A 86 -10.18 7.86 -1.45
C PHE A 86 -9.65 9.24 -1.08
N THR A 87 -8.44 9.27 -0.52
CA THR A 87 -7.74 10.50 -0.16
C THR A 87 -6.52 10.66 -1.06
N LYS A 88 -6.27 11.89 -1.52
CA LYS A 88 -5.22 12.18 -2.51
C LYS A 88 -4.26 13.26 -2.03
N SER A 89 -3.07 13.27 -2.65
CA SER A 89 -2.16 14.42 -2.58
C SER A 89 -2.82 15.68 -3.15
N LYS A 90 -2.38 16.86 -2.68
CA LYS A 90 -2.82 18.15 -3.24
C LYS A 90 -2.16 18.48 -4.58
N LYS A 91 -1.04 17.81 -4.87
CA LYS A 91 -0.21 17.99 -6.06
C LYS A 91 0.05 16.63 -6.68
N SER A 92 0.18 16.57 -7.99
CA SER A 92 0.43 15.33 -8.70
C SER A 92 1.83 14.77 -8.40
N TRP A 93 2.06 13.52 -8.80
CA TRP A 93 3.40 12.93 -8.79
C TRP A 93 4.38 13.82 -9.59
N ASP A 94 3.99 14.23 -10.79
CA ASP A 94 4.78 15.06 -11.70
C ASP A 94 5.17 16.42 -11.10
N ASP A 95 4.22 17.10 -10.42
CA ASP A 95 4.49 18.37 -9.74
C ASP A 95 5.63 18.26 -8.71
N TRP A 96 5.72 17.10 -8.05
CA TRP A 96 6.76 16.82 -7.07
C TRP A 96 8.05 16.33 -7.73
N PHE A 97 7.94 15.38 -8.66
CA PHE A 97 9.06 14.78 -9.38
C PHE A 97 9.90 15.84 -10.11
N TYR A 98 9.25 16.72 -10.87
CA TYR A 98 9.89 17.81 -11.60
C TYR A 98 10.07 19.08 -10.76
N GLY A 99 9.52 19.12 -9.54
CA GLY A 99 9.62 20.27 -8.67
C GLY A 99 11.01 20.45 -8.07
N ALA A 100 11.40 21.71 -7.83
CA ALA A 100 12.63 22.04 -7.13
C ALA A 100 12.56 21.67 -5.63
N VAL A 101 13.67 21.16 -5.09
CA VAL A 101 13.90 20.98 -3.66
C VAL A 101 14.00 22.36 -3.01
N VAL A 102 13.21 22.59 -1.96
CA VAL A 102 13.05 23.92 -1.35
C VAL A 102 13.89 24.12 -0.09
N ARG A 103 14.56 23.07 0.42
CA ARG A 103 15.35 23.09 1.66
C ARG A 103 16.40 21.98 1.65
N GLY A 104 17.52 22.20 2.36
CA GLY A 104 18.56 21.19 2.61
C GLY A 104 19.69 21.20 1.59
N ALA A 105 20.57 20.20 1.63
CA ALA A 105 21.80 20.17 0.81
C ALA A 105 21.55 20.18 -0.72
N ASN A 106 20.34 19.83 -1.16
CA ASN A 106 19.94 19.81 -2.56
C ASN A 106 19.01 20.97 -2.94
N GLU A 107 18.90 22.02 -2.12
CA GLU A 107 18.06 23.19 -2.40
C GLU A 107 18.34 23.78 -3.80
N GLY A 108 17.27 24.11 -4.53
CA GLY A 108 17.33 24.60 -5.90
C GLY A 108 17.42 23.52 -6.98
N LYS A 109 17.80 22.28 -6.63
CA LYS A 109 17.88 21.15 -7.59
C LYS A 109 16.49 20.53 -7.83
N ILE A 110 16.29 19.93 -9.00
CA ILE A 110 15.08 19.14 -9.31
C ILE A 110 15.11 17.83 -8.51
N ARG A 111 13.96 17.33 -8.06
CA ARG A 111 13.88 16.13 -7.20
C ARG A 111 14.20 14.82 -7.93
N GLY A 112 13.57 14.57 -9.07
CA GLY A 112 13.53 13.24 -9.68
C GLY A 112 12.86 12.21 -8.78
N ALA A 113 13.20 10.94 -8.96
CA ALA A 113 12.71 9.84 -8.13
C ALA A 113 13.13 10.01 -6.65
N PRO A 114 12.39 9.43 -5.69
CA PRO A 114 12.83 9.39 -4.30
C PRO A 114 14.19 8.70 -4.16
N LEU A 115 15.20 9.42 -3.66
CA LEU A 115 16.55 8.89 -3.39
C LEU A 115 16.61 7.90 -2.23
N ARG A 116 15.61 7.93 -1.34
CA ARG A 116 15.58 7.08 -0.15
C ARG A 116 14.19 6.51 0.03
N ALA A 117 14.23 5.23 0.35
CA ALA A 117 13.13 4.41 0.80
C ALA A 117 12.41 5.05 2.02
N TYR A 118 13.16 5.65 2.94
CA TYR A 118 12.62 6.42 4.05
C TYR A 118 13.56 7.58 4.43
N PRO A 119 13.05 8.81 4.61
CA PRO A 119 11.69 9.24 4.30
C PRO A 119 11.48 9.38 2.77
N CYS A 120 10.49 8.67 2.23
CA CYS A 120 10.07 8.83 0.84
C CYS A 120 9.14 10.06 0.75
N TRP A 121 9.49 11.03 -0.11
CA TRP A 121 8.69 12.26 -0.25
C TRP A 121 7.28 11.95 -0.76
N TRP A 122 7.11 10.98 -1.66
CA TRP A 122 5.78 10.66 -2.17
C TRP A 122 4.90 9.97 -1.14
N ALA A 123 5.47 9.07 -0.33
CA ALA A 123 4.75 8.48 0.79
C ALA A 123 4.26 9.56 1.78
N ARG A 124 5.04 10.62 1.99
CA ARG A 124 4.61 11.77 2.81
C ARG A 124 3.42 12.51 2.18
N GLU A 125 3.52 12.84 0.90
CA GLU A 125 2.54 13.69 0.20
C GLU A 125 1.25 12.98 -0.18
N ALA A 126 1.35 11.71 -0.56
CA ALA A 126 0.25 10.89 -1.04
C ALA A 126 -0.32 9.93 0.00
N LYS A 127 0.42 9.60 1.08
CA LYS A 127 -0.10 8.76 2.18
C LYS A 127 -0.25 9.50 3.50
N VAL A 128 0.83 10.03 4.05
CA VAL A 128 0.83 10.59 5.41
C VAL A 128 -0.07 11.83 5.52
N TYR A 129 0.16 12.85 4.68
CA TYR A 129 -0.61 14.08 4.77
C TYR A 129 -2.09 13.94 4.40
N PRO A 130 -2.49 13.17 3.36
CA PRO A 130 -3.90 12.95 3.07
C PRO A 130 -4.64 12.24 4.20
N LEU A 131 -4.06 11.17 4.76
CA LEU A 131 -4.65 10.45 5.90
C LEU A 131 -4.73 11.32 7.14
N GLN A 132 -3.69 12.10 7.47
CA GLN A 132 -3.74 13.01 8.62
C GLN A 132 -4.84 14.07 8.49
N ARG A 133 -5.07 14.59 7.28
CA ARG A 133 -6.17 15.54 7.03
C ARG A 133 -7.53 14.86 7.15
N ALA A 134 -7.69 13.69 6.54
CA ALA A 134 -8.95 12.96 6.51
C ALA A 134 -9.38 12.45 7.89
N THR A 135 -8.41 12.04 8.70
CA THR A 135 -8.66 11.51 10.05
C THR A 135 -8.61 12.59 11.14
N LYS A 136 -8.44 13.87 10.78
CA LYS A 136 -8.19 14.97 11.75
C LYS A 136 -9.25 15.04 12.84
N ASP A 137 -10.52 14.95 12.46
CA ASP A 137 -11.68 15.16 13.32
C ASP A 137 -12.26 13.84 13.89
N PHE A 138 -11.48 12.75 13.85
CA PHE A 138 -11.81 11.46 14.45
C PHE A 138 -11.05 11.27 15.76
N ASP A 139 -11.71 10.63 16.72
CA ASP A 139 -11.18 10.37 18.06
C ASP A 139 -10.20 9.18 18.07
N ARG A 140 -10.44 8.19 17.21
CA ARG A 140 -9.66 6.95 17.10
C ARG A 140 -9.28 6.68 15.64
N VAL A 141 -8.02 6.29 15.40
CA VAL A 141 -7.50 5.96 14.06
C VAL A 141 -6.90 4.57 14.10
N PHE A 142 -7.53 3.62 13.42
CA PHE A 142 -7.11 2.23 13.41
C PHE A 142 -6.15 1.95 12.25
N ILE A 143 -5.01 1.35 12.56
CA ILE A 143 -3.93 1.09 11.60
C ILE A 143 -3.57 -0.40 11.62
N GLY A 144 -3.61 -1.05 10.45
CA GLY A 144 -3.25 -2.46 10.29
C GLY A 144 -1.74 -2.68 10.35
N ILE A 145 -1.18 -2.78 11.56
CA ILE A 145 0.18 -3.25 11.82
C ILE A 145 0.06 -4.57 12.57
N ALA A 146 0.61 -5.65 12.01
CA ALA A 146 0.59 -6.96 12.64
C ALA A 146 1.45 -7.02 13.92
N ALA A 147 1.20 -8.00 14.78
CA ALA A 147 1.87 -8.16 16.07
C ALA A 147 3.38 -8.43 15.93
N ASP A 148 3.78 -9.20 14.92
CA ASP A 148 5.18 -9.46 14.53
C ASP A 148 5.85 -8.24 13.87
N GLU A 149 5.09 -7.20 13.54
CA GLU A 149 5.55 -5.90 13.09
C GLU A 149 5.44 -4.80 14.16
N SER A 150 5.20 -5.15 15.43
CA SER A 150 4.96 -4.20 16.53
C SER A 150 6.04 -3.14 16.74
N HIS A 151 7.28 -3.37 16.30
CA HIS A 151 8.34 -2.35 16.28
C HIS A 151 8.00 -1.12 15.39
N ARG A 152 6.99 -1.21 14.51
CA ARG A 152 6.50 -0.14 13.65
C ARG A 152 5.40 0.71 14.30
N VAL A 153 4.90 0.32 15.47
CA VAL A 153 3.91 1.08 16.24
C VAL A 153 4.52 2.40 16.71
N THR A 154 3.78 3.50 16.56
CA THR A 154 4.23 4.79 17.09
C THR A 154 4.06 4.80 18.60
N THR A 155 5.11 5.19 19.34
CA THR A 155 4.97 5.39 20.78
C THR A 155 4.03 6.57 21.06
N GLN A 156 3.18 6.46 22.08
CA GLN A 156 2.19 7.48 22.50
C GLN A 156 2.80 8.82 22.98
N THR A 157 4.10 9.05 22.75
CA THR A 157 4.78 10.30 23.07
C THR A 157 4.70 11.33 21.94
N ASP A 158 4.37 10.90 20.71
CA ASP A 158 4.13 11.80 19.59
C ASP A 158 2.69 12.32 19.60
N LYS A 159 2.52 13.64 19.77
CA LYS A 159 1.21 14.31 19.82
C LYS A 159 0.34 14.01 18.59
N ASN A 160 0.95 13.75 17.42
CA ASN A 160 0.21 13.45 16.19
C ASN A 160 -0.28 11.98 16.13
N SER A 161 0.17 11.13 17.05
CA SER A 161 -0.10 9.69 17.07
C SER A 161 -0.93 9.23 18.28
N LEU A 162 -1.35 10.16 19.15
CA LEU A 162 -2.12 9.86 20.36
C LEU A 162 -3.46 9.15 20.11
N LYS A 163 -4.01 9.28 18.89
CA LYS A 163 -5.26 8.66 18.45
C LYS A 163 -5.07 7.34 17.70
N ASN A 164 -3.82 6.96 17.42
CA ASN A 164 -3.54 5.75 16.65
C ASN A 164 -3.73 4.51 17.54
N GLU A 165 -4.41 3.51 16.99
CA GLU A 165 -4.65 2.24 17.63
C GLU A 165 -4.30 1.09 16.69
N TYR A 166 -3.88 -0.03 17.27
CA TYR A 166 -3.30 -1.16 16.54
C TYR A 166 -3.99 -2.48 16.91
N PRO A 167 -5.25 -2.68 16.49
CA PRO A 167 -6.05 -3.85 16.89
C PRO A 167 -5.36 -5.19 16.66
N LEU A 168 -4.64 -5.38 15.55
CA LEU A 168 -3.92 -6.63 15.30
C LEU A 168 -2.82 -6.92 16.33
N VAL A 169 -2.13 -5.88 16.82
CA VAL A 169 -1.16 -6.02 17.92
C VAL A 169 -1.89 -6.39 19.20
N ASP A 170 -3.02 -5.74 19.49
CA ASP A 170 -3.84 -6.02 20.68
C ASP A 170 -4.41 -7.45 20.66
N TRP A 171 -4.75 -7.96 19.49
CA TRP A 171 -5.24 -9.33 19.29
C TRP A 171 -4.13 -10.37 19.20
N GLY A 172 -2.87 -9.95 19.07
CA GLY A 172 -1.72 -10.84 18.84
C GLY A 172 -1.71 -11.48 17.45
N TRP A 173 -2.35 -10.88 16.45
CA TRP A 173 -2.39 -11.40 15.08
C TRP A 173 -1.12 -11.04 14.32
N SER A 174 -0.40 -12.05 13.88
CA SER A 174 0.74 -11.94 12.95
C SER A 174 0.28 -11.66 11.52
N GLU A 175 1.23 -11.38 10.63
CA GLU A 175 0.96 -11.30 9.19
C GLU A 175 0.40 -12.62 8.64
N GLN A 176 0.79 -13.77 9.20
CA GLN A 176 0.26 -15.09 8.81
C GLN A 176 -1.19 -15.27 9.28
N ASP A 177 -1.52 -14.84 10.50
CA ASP A 177 -2.91 -14.91 11.00
C ASP A 177 -3.85 -14.05 10.13
N CYS A 178 -3.39 -12.86 9.75
CA CYS A 178 -4.12 -11.99 8.83
C CYS A 178 -4.33 -12.66 7.47
N PHE A 179 -3.32 -13.39 7.01
CA PHE A 179 -3.37 -14.12 5.77
C PHE A 179 -4.39 -15.27 5.84
N ASP A 180 -4.23 -16.19 6.78
CA ASP A 180 -5.11 -17.37 6.95
C ASP A 180 -6.57 -16.95 7.12
N TYR A 181 -6.80 -15.84 7.83
CA TYR A 181 -8.13 -15.27 8.01
C TYR A 181 -8.77 -14.82 6.71
N LEU A 182 -8.04 -14.08 5.86
CA LEU A 182 -8.56 -13.60 4.57
C LEU A 182 -8.71 -14.73 3.56
N ASP A 183 -7.78 -15.68 3.56
CA ASP A 183 -7.80 -16.86 2.69
C ASP A 183 -9.06 -17.69 2.94
N LYS A 184 -9.38 -17.96 4.22
CA LYS A 184 -10.62 -18.62 4.64
C LYS A 184 -11.90 -17.88 4.21
N LEU A 185 -11.82 -16.57 4.04
CA LEU A 185 -12.94 -15.75 3.58
C LEU A 185 -13.05 -15.67 2.06
N GLY A 186 -12.05 -16.18 1.31
CA GLY A 186 -11.95 -15.98 -0.13
C GLY A 186 -11.72 -14.51 -0.51
N LEU A 187 -11.01 -13.77 0.35
CA LEU A 187 -10.74 -12.33 0.22
C LEU A 187 -9.24 -12.01 0.26
N MET A 188 -8.39 -12.97 -0.11
CA MET A 188 -6.98 -12.69 -0.27
C MET A 188 -6.76 -11.76 -1.46
N ASN A 189 -5.85 -10.80 -1.33
CA ASN A 189 -5.45 -9.97 -2.46
C ASN A 189 -4.51 -10.76 -3.37
N GLU A 190 -4.93 -11.03 -4.60
CA GLU A 190 -4.20 -11.83 -5.59
C GLU A 190 -2.82 -11.27 -5.94
N LEU A 191 -2.58 -9.97 -5.73
CA LEU A 191 -1.24 -9.40 -5.85
C LEU A 191 -0.22 -10.11 -4.94
N TYR A 192 -0.64 -10.73 -3.84
CA TYR A 192 0.27 -11.48 -2.97
C TYR A 192 0.82 -12.78 -3.59
N VAL A 193 0.28 -13.23 -4.74
CA VAL A 193 0.88 -14.31 -5.55
C VAL A 193 2.27 -13.92 -6.03
N ASN A 194 2.43 -12.68 -6.49
CA ASN A 194 3.63 -12.20 -7.17
C ASN A 194 4.39 -11.15 -6.36
N PHE A 195 3.76 -10.52 -5.37
CA PHE A 195 4.32 -9.43 -4.59
C PHE A 195 4.26 -9.72 -3.09
N THR A 196 5.40 -9.63 -2.41
CA THR A 196 5.43 -9.80 -0.94
C THR A 196 4.89 -8.60 -0.18
N ARG A 197 4.94 -7.42 -0.79
CA ARG A 197 4.42 -6.17 -0.22
C ARG A 197 3.83 -5.31 -1.31
N LEU A 198 2.69 -4.71 -0.98
CA LEU A 198 1.93 -3.85 -1.88
C LEU A 198 2.20 -2.38 -1.60
N GLY A 199 2.21 -1.60 -2.67
CA GLY A 199 2.44 -0.17 -2.69
C GLY A 199 2.64 0.29 -4.12
N CYS A 200 3.21 1.49 -4.31
CA CYS A 200 3.35 2.05 -5.64
C CYS A 200 4.13 1.10 -6.56
N PHE A 201 3.66 0.93 -7.81
CA PHE A 201 4.25 -0.01 -8.76
C PHE A 201 5.70 0.32 -9.14
N HIS A 202 6.12 1.58 -9.01
CA HIS A 202 7.47 2.05 -9.30
C HIS A 202 8.30 2.31 -8.02
N CYS A 203 7.95 1.67 -6.89
CA CYS A 203 8.58 1.95 -5.61
C CYS A 203 10.03 1.46 -5.55
N ILE A 204 10.96 2.35 -5.18
CA ILE A 204 12.39 2.03 -5.03
C ILE A 204 12.70 0.95 -3.97
N LYS A 205 11.73 0.63 -3.09
CA LYS A 205 11.83 -0.44 -2.08
C LYS A 205 11.49 -1.82 -2.63
N GLN A 206 11.00 -1.92 -3.86
CA GLN A 206 10.64 -3.21 -4.42
C GLN A 206 11.90 -4.07 -4.59
N PRO A 207 11.87 -5.34 -4.12
CA PRO A 207 12.94 -6.28 -4.40
C PRO A 207 13.00 -6.59 -5.90
N ALA A 208 14.14 -7.11 -6.36
CA ALA A 208 14.31 -7.44 -7.77
C ALA A 208 13.25 -8.42 -8.30
N SER A 209 12.76 -9.34 -7.45
CA SER A 209 11.66 -10.25 -7.80
C SER A 209 10.33 -9.54 -8.06
N SER A 210 10.00 -8.48 -7.32
CA SER A 210 8.79 -7.68 -7.61
C SER A 210 8.93 -6.90 -8.91
N TRP A 211 10.13 -6.44 -9.25
CA TRP A 211 10.40 -5.83 -10.56
C TRP A 211 10.30 -6.85 -11.70
N TRP A 212 10.72 -8.09 -11.48
CA TRP A 212 10.50 -9.19 -12.42
C TRP A 212 9.01 -9.47 -12.62
N SER A 213 8.23 -9.54 -11.53
CA SER A 213 6.78 -9.68 -11.59
C SER A 213 6.11 -8.50 -12.31
N LEU A 214 6.61 -7.27 -12.10
CA LEU A 214 6.13 -6.08 -12.82
C LEU A 214 6.42 -6.19 -14.33
N TYR A 215 7.65 -6.57 -14.70
CA TYR A 215 8.07 -6.77 -16.08
C TYR A 215 7.24 -7.83 -16.81
N GLN A 216 6.94 -8.94 -16.15
CA GLN A 216 6.17 -10.04 -16.74
C GLN A 216 4.66 -9.77 -16.78
N GLY A 217 4.09 -9.24 -15.69
CA GLY A 217 2.65 -9.13 -15.50
C GLY A 217 2.05 -7.78 -15.91
N TYR A 218 2.85 -6.72 -15.97
CA TYR A 218 2.36 -5.34 -16.12
C TYR A 218 3.21 -4.52 -17.10
N PRO A 219 3.20 -4.84 -18.40
CA PRO A 219 4.06 -4.18 -19.38
C PRO A 219 3.87 -2.66 -19.43
N ASP A 220 2.64 -2.17 -19.31
CA ASP A 220 2.36 -0.72 -19.31
C ASP A 220 2.94 -0.02 -18.07
N LEU A 221 2.81 -0.63 -16.89
CA LEU A 221 3.38 -0.10 -15.65
C LEU A 221 4.90 -0.20 -15.65
N TRP A 222 5.45 -1.25 -16.26
CA TRP A 222 6.88 -1.44 -16.47
C TRP A 222 7.46 -0.33 -17.36
N GLU A 223 6.83 -0.05 -18.50
CA GLU A 223 7.24 1.05 -19.39
C GLU A 223 7.09 2.41 -18.72
N GLU A 224 6.02 2.64 -17.95
CA GLU A 224 5.90 3.88 -17.16
C GLU A 224 7.02 3.99 -16.12
N ALA A 225 7.34 2.90 -15.41
CA ALA A 225 8.42 2.89 -14.43
C ALA A 225 9.78 3.13 -15.09
N LYS A 226 10.07 2.50 -16.24
CA LYS A 226 11.29 2.74 -17.04
C LYS A 226 11.41 4.19 -17.46
N ARG A 227 10.33 4.78 -17.96
CA ARG A 227 10.30 6.20 -18.32
C ARG A 227 10.64 7.07 -17.11
N TRP A 228 10.08 6.80 -15.93
CA TRP A 228 10.39 7.54 -14.70
C TRP A 228 11.83 7.33 -14.23
N ASP A 229 12.39 6.15 -14.42
CA ASP A 229 13.78 5.81 -14.10
C ASP A 229 14.75 6.65 -14.95
N GLU A 230 14.54 6.68 -16.27
CA GLU A 230 15.33 7.46 -17.21
C GLU A 230 15.14 8.98 -17.01
N GLU A 231 13.89 9.43 -16.82
CA GLU A 231 13.59 10.82 -16.55
C GLU A 231 14.24 11.29 -15.25
N SER A 232 14.33 10.43 -14.24
CA SER A 232 15.00 10.75 -12.99
C SER A 232 16.46 11.08 -13.25
N VAL A 233 17.18 10.20 -13.97
CA VAL A 233 18.57 10.45 -14.37
C VAL A 233 18.68 11.76 -15.16
N ARG A 234 17.79 11.99 -16.13
CA ARG A 234 17.82 13.19 -16.97
C ARG A 234 17.68 14.47 -16.17
N VAL A 235 16.70 14.55 -15.27
CA VAL A 235 16.40 15.79 -14.52
C VAL A 235 17.32 16.03 -13.34
N THR A 236 17.96 14.97 -12.83
CA THR A 236 18.93 15.09 -11.74
C THR A 236 20.33 15.37 -12.26
N THR A 237 20.60 15.13 -13.55
CA THR A 237 21.92 15.39 -14.15
C THR A 237 22.11 16.89 -14.29
N PHE A 238 22.96 17.47 -13.45
CA PHE A 238 23.41 18.85 -13.57
C PHE A 238 24.88 18.92 -13.99
N MET A 239 25.22 19.98 -14.74
CA MET A 239 26.59 20.29 -15.09
C MET A 239 27.30 20.93 -13.90
N GLU A 240 28.50 20.46 -13.58
CA GLU A 240 29.39 21.02 -12.58
C GLU A 240 30.72 21.31 -13.28
N ASN A 241 31.09 22.60 -13.39
CA ASN A 241 32.31 23.07 -14.08
C ASN A 241 32.42 22.66 -15.56
N GLY A 242 31.31 22.40 -16.25
CA GLY A 242 31.29 22.03 -17.68
C GLY A 242 31.26 20.52 -17.93
N ASP A 243 31.38 19.71 -16.88
CA ASP A 243 31.23 18.25 -16.93
C ASP A 243 29.94 17.80 -16.21
N PRO A 244 29.31 16.67 -16.58
CA PRO A 244 28.19 16.12 -15.81
C PRO A 244 28.62 15.78 -14.39
N SER A 245 27.95 16.33 -13.37
CA SER A 245 28.27 16.05 -11.97
C SER A 245 28.12 14.56 -11.67
N PRO A 246 29.09 13.93 -10.96
CA PRO A 246 28.95 12.55 -10.50
C PRO A 246 27.82 12.39 -9.46
N SER A 247 27.40 13.47 -8.80
CA SER A 247 26.39 13.46 -7.73
C SER A 247 24.93 13.62 -8.21
N GLY A 248 24.67 13.51 -9.52
CA GLY A 248 23.41 13.88 -10.16
C GLY A 248 22.79 12.83 -11.08
N LYS A 249 23.07 11.55 -10.93
CA LYS A 249 22.51 10.52 -11.84
C LYS A 249 21.86 9.43 -11.03
N HIS A 250 20.62 9.62 -10.57
CA HIS A 250 19.93 8.54 -9.87
C HIS A 250 18.64 8.13 -10.57
N GLY A 251 18.43 6.82 -10.65
CA GLY A 251 17.18 6.20 -11.07
C GLY A 251 16.32 5.80 -9.87
N LEU A 252 15.29 5.00 -10.13
CA LEU A 252 14.45 4.31 -9.15
C LEU A 252 15.22 3.19 -8.42
N ARG A 253 16.21 2.57 -9.03
CA ARG A 253 16.94 1.42 -8.45
C ARG A 253 18.41 1.66 -8.15
N SER A 254 18.92 2.86 -8.40
CA SER A 254 20.35 3.15 -8.31
C SER A 254 20.59 4.62 -8.03
N ALA A 255 21.42 4.92 -7.02
CA ALA A 255 21.87 6.29 -6.78
C ALA A 255 23.01 6.68 -7.72
N GLU A 256 23.77 5.69 -8.21
CA GLU A 256 24.83 5.82 -9.21
C GLU A 256 24.76 4.63 -10.20
N PRO A 257 23.96 4.73 -11.30
CA PRO A 257 23.76 3.67 -12.29
C PRO A 257 25.05 3.08 -12.81
N GLY A 258 25.11 1.75 -12.82
CA GLY A 258 26.31 0.98 -13.16
C GLY A 258 27.29 0.75 -12.00
N THR A 259 27.11 1.42 -10.85
CA THR A 259 27.95 1.25 -9.65
C THR A 259 27.20 0.57 -8.50
N ASP A 260 26.03 1.09 -8.12
CA ASP A 260 25.28 0.62 -6.95
C ASP A 260 23.95 -0.09 -7.28
N GLY A 261 23.63 -0.18 -8.56
CA GLY A 261 22.41 -0.80 -9.06
C GLY A 261 22.31 -0.69 -10.58
N TRP A 262 21.11 -0.98 -11.08
CA TRP A 262 20.79 -0.96 -12.51
C TRP A 262 19.66 0.01 -12.77
N LEU A 263 19.71 0.67 -13.93
CA LEU A 263 18.50 1.23 -14.53
C LEU A 263 17.53 0.10 -14.88
N LEU A 264 16.25 0.43 -14.99
CA LEU A 264 15.24 -0.52 -15.41
C LEU A 264 15.46 -0.98 -16.86
N SER A 265 16.07 -0.16 -17.72
CA SER A 265 16.51 -0.56 -19.06
C SER A 265 17.61 -1.63 -19.03
N GLU A 266 18.63 -1.46 -18.19
CA GLU A 266 19.68 -2.47 -17.97
C GLU A 266 19.12 -3.75 -17.31
N MET A 267 18.14 -3.59 -16.42
CA MET A 267 17.44 -4.71 -15.79
C MET A 267 16.60 -5.50 -16.81
N GLU A 268 15.96 -4.80 -17.75
CA GLU A 268 15.22 -5.42 -18.86
C GLU A 268 16.14 -6.23 -19.77
N GLU A 269 17.33 -5.73 -20.10
CA GLU A 269 18.32 -6.47 -20.88
C GLU A 269 18.70 -7.79 -20.19
N ARG A 270 18.99 -7.72 -18.88
CA ARG A 270 19.28 -8.92 -18.07
C ARG A 270 18.12 -9.91 -18.07
N PHE A 271 16.89 -9.42 -17.95
CA PHE A 271 15.68 -10.24 -18.04
C PHE A 271 15.56 -10.94 -19.40
N LYS A 272 15.84 -10.23 -20.50
CA LYS A 272 15.86 -10.79 -21.87
C LYS A 272 16.99 -11.80 -22.07
N GLU A 273 18.12 -11.62 -21.38
CA GLU A 273 19.25 -12.57 -21.35
C GLU A 273 18.97 -13.81 -20.47
N GLY A 274 17.81 -13.87 -19.80
CA GLY A 274 17.37 -15.02 -19.01
C GLY A 274 17.73 -14.95 -17.53
N TRP A 275 18.21 -13.81 -17.02
CA TRP A 275 18.36 -13.63 -15.59
C TRP A 275 16.99 -13.48 -14.92
N ILE A 276 16.68 -14.37 -13.97
CA ILE A 276 15.45 -14.35 -13.18
C ILE A 276 15.86 -14.15 -11.71
N PRO A 277 15.41 -13.08 -11.04
CA PRO A 277 15.71 -12.86 -9.63
C PRO A 277 15.03 -13.91 -8.75
N GLU A 278 15.70 -14.34 -7.69
CA GLU A 278 15.08 -15.21 -6.69
C GLU A 278 13.85 -14.53 -6.06
N GLY A 279 12.71 -15.21 -6.17
CA GLY A 279 11.49 -14.86 -5.45
C GLY A 279 11.63 -15.14 -3.96
N ARG A 280 11.01 -14.30 -3.13
CA ARG A 280 10.69 -14.66 -1.75
C ARG A 280 9.18 -14.82 -1.71
N THR A 281 8.65 -16.04 -1.73
CA THR A 281 7.22 -16.25 -1.44
C THR A 281 7.09 -16.28 0.08
N LYS A 282 6.27 -15.39 0.65
CA LYS A 282 6.12 -15.32 2.12
C LYS A 282 4.97 -16.20 2.64
N PHE A 283 3.99 -16.50 1.80
CA PHE A 283 2.77 -17.20 2.17
C PHE A 283 2.44 -18.28 1.14
N ASP A 284 1.88 -19.40 1.59
CA ASP A 284 1.32 -20.47 0.76
C ASP A 284 -0.21 -20.30 0.79
N CYS A 285 -0.85 -20.08 -0.35
CA CYS A 285 -2.23 -19.57 -0.46
C CYS A 285 -3.16 -20.55 -1.17
N ASP A 286 -4.11 -21.13 -0.43
CA ASP A 286 -5.10 -22.04 -1.00
C ASP A 286 -6.09 -21.29 -1.93
N SER A 287 -6.44 -20.04 -1.60
CA SER A 287 -7.30 -19.20 -2.47
C SER A 287 -6.60 -18.66 -3.72
N CYS A 288 -5.27 -18.61 -3.71
CA CYS A 288 -4.47 -18.05 -4.79
C CYS A 288 -3.84 -19.13 -5.70
N ASP A 289 -3.92 -20.41 -5.33
CA ASP A 289 -3.37 -21.51 -6.14
C ASP A 289 -4.10 -21.68 -7.48
N ALA A 290 -5.36 -21.24 -7.56
CA ALA A 290 -6.10 -21.12 -8.82
C ALA A 290 -5.68 -19.91 -9.68
N VAL A 291 -4.96 -18.95 -9.09
CA VAL A 291 -4.58 -17.65 -9.69
C VAL A 291 -3.06 -17.50 -9.82
N ARG A 292 -2.29 -18.60 -9.73
CA ARG A 292 -0.89 -18.64 -10.19
C ARG A 292 -0.87 -18.45 -11.71
N PHE A 293 -1.10 -17.22 -12.16
CA PHE A 293 -1.10 -16.81 -13.57
C PHE A 293 0.34 -16.83 -14.10
N VAL A 294 0.78 -18.06 -14.40
CA VAL A 294 1.35 -18.51 -15.66
C VAL A 294 2.29 -17.54 -16.37
N ALA A 295 3.52 -18.03 -16.57
CA ALA A 295 4.55 -17.59 -17.51
C ALA A 295 4.14 -17.62 -19.01
N GLN A 296 2.88 -17.30 -19.34
CA GLN A 296 2.34 -17.20 -20.70
C GLN A 296 1.23 -16.14 -20.73
N GLY A 297 1.63 -14.87 -20.82
CA GLY A 297 0.88 -13.79 -21.48
C GLY A 297 -0.57 -13.52 -21.07
N GLN A 298 -0.74 -12.44 -20.30
CA GLN A 298 -1.88 -11.50 -20.26
C GLN A 298 -3.26 -11.99 -19.77
N MET A 299 -3.86 -11.15 -18.91
CA MET A 299 -5.31 -10.88 -18.95
C MET A 299 -5.48 -9.43 -19.42
N SER A 300 -6.23 -9.25 -20.50
CA SER A 300 -6.74 -7.98 -20.99
C SER A 300 -8.06 -7.64 -20.27
N VAL A 301 -8.46 -6.35 -20.28
CA VAL A 301 -9.73 -5.89 -19.69
C VAL A 301 -10.96 -6.57 -20.34
N GLU A 302 -10.81 -7.10 -21.54
CA GLU A 302 -11.85 -7.86 -22.23
C GLU A 302 -12.08 -9.28 -21.66
N ASP A 303 -11.15 -9.82 -20.87
CA ASP A 303 -11.20 -11.21 -20.37
C ASP A 303 -12.12 -11.40 -19.14
N PHE A 304 -12.82 -10.34 -18.71
CA PHE A 304 -13.83 -10.39 -17.63
C PHE A 304 -15.22 -10.88 -18.09
N VAL A 305 -15.35 -11.35 -19.34
CA VAL A 305 -16.62 -11.76 -19.93
C VAL A 305 -16.53 -13.17 -20.54
N ASP A 306 -16.34 -14.19 -19.71
CA ASP A 306 -17.16 -15.42 -19.72
C ASP A 306 -16.53 -16.49 -18.81
N SER A 307 -17.41 -17.18 -18.10
CA SER A 307 -17.10 -18.31 -17.24
C SER A 307 -16.70 -19.53 -18.06
N ASP A 308 -15.55 -20.15 -17.79
CA ASP A 308 -15.41 -21.57 -18.08
C ASP A 308 -14.48 -22.28 -17.09
N ASP A 309 -15.06 -23.30 -16.43
CA ASP A 309 -14.44 -24.19 -15.47
C ASP A 309 -13.71 -25.30 -16.24
N ASN A 310 -12.37 -25.43 -16.14
CA ASN A 310 -11.59 -26.69 -16.24
C ASN A 310 -10.08 -26.45 -16.50
N ALA A 311 -9.38 -25.73 -15.61
CA ALA A 311 -7.95 -25.42 -15.76
C ALA A 311 -6.99 -26.29 -14.90
N HIS A 312 -7.35 -27.53 -14.55
CA HIS A 312 -6.63 -28.34 -13.55
C HIS A 312 -5.63 -29.38 -14.09
N GLU A 313 -5.25 -29.34 -15.37
CA GLU A 313 -4.25 -30.30 -15.88
C GLU A 313 -3.13 -29.62 -16.67
N ARG A 314 -1.99 -29.38 -15.98
CA ARG A 314 -0.58 -29.51 -16.46
C ARG A 314 0.37 -28.65 -15.62
N MET A 315 1.26 -29.26 -14.83
CA MET A 315 2.49 -28.59 -14.36
C MET A 315 3.65 -29.57 -14.10
N GLY A 316 4.88 -29.10 -14.39
CA GLY A 316 6.15 -29.71 -14.05
C GLY A 316 7.11 -28.70 -13.41
N LEU A 317 7.40 -28.95 -12.12
CA LEU A 317 8.60 -28.73 -11.29
C LEU A 317 9.32 -27.36 -11.22
N ILE A 318 9.39 -26.87 -9.97
CA ILE A 318 10.28 -25.86 -9.37
C ILE A 318 11.53 -26.59 -8.84
N ASP A 319 12.72 -25.95 -8.84
CA ASP A 319 13.80 -26.34 -7.91
C ASP A 319 14.53 -25.15 -7.26
N LYS A 320 15.16 -25.49 -6.13
CA LYS A 320 15.63 -24.73 -4.97
C LYS A 320 17.05 -24.18 -5.15
N GLU A 321 17.35 -23.07 -4.47
CA GLU A 321 18.43 -22.90 -3.47
C GLU A 321 18.76 -21.40 -3.28
N THR A 322 18.35 -20.85 -2.13
CA THR A 322 18.69 -19.50 -1.65
C THR A 322 20.04 -19.51 -0.91
N PRO A 323 20.80 -18.41 -0.89
CA PRO A 323 20.86 -17.66 0.36
C PRO A 323 20.86 -16.12 0.21
N ALA A 324 20.22 -15.48 1.21
CA ALA A 324 19.92 -14.06 1.32
C ALA A 324 21.03 -13.22 1.98
N CYS A 325 21.00 -11.90 1.70
CA CYS A 325 20.98 -10.89 2.76
C CYS A 325 19.83 -9.90 2.53
#